data_AF-A0A3B9MR78-F1
#
_entry.id   AF-A0A3B9MR78-F1
#
_cell.length_a   1.000
_cell.length_b   1.000
_cell.length_c   1.000
_cell.angle_alpha   90.00
_cell.angle_beta   90.00
_cell.angle_gamma   90.00
#
_symmetry.space_group_name_H-M   'P 1'
#
loop_
_entity.id
_entity.type
_entity.pdbx_description
1 polymer ?
#
loop_
_entity_poly.entity_id
_entity_poly.type
_entity_poly.pdbx_seq_one_letter_code
_entity_poly.pdbx_strand_id
1 'polypeptide(L)'
;MTEAQPGAPGQAALSHFGSIDPDDPPWGVMHAVLVWVISVALLLFVPLAASIPYVLYRVLIQGSADGLGTDPNLIFISIIAVLPTHILTFLIVWFVVTNRGRRPFWQTLGWSWPETFGPWRTIGLAIALLFLGGLITHLLGGDDTQMDLIIKSSLKTRFATAFLAAATGPFVEELIYRGVLYAAFQRAVGMAWAVVLVSALFTGVHVLQYYNNLGVIFVIALLSVTLTLVRARTGRLLPSYVMHLVFNGIQALILIAQPFAQKPTPEKNSAIGFLIGHISRLLT
;
A
#
# COMPACT_ATOMS: atom_id res chain seq x y z
N MET A 1 42.36 -44.04 6.76
CA MET A 1 41.69 -43.34 7.88
C MET A 1 41.70 -41.88 7.53
N THR A 2 40.58 -41.37 7.01
CA THR A 2 40.46 -39.99 6.52
C THR A 2 39.78 -39.20 7.64
N GLU A 3 40.50 -38.26 8.24
CA GLU A 3 39.97 -37.38 9.29
C GLU A 3 38.78 -36.57 8.77
N ALA A 4 37.64 -36.66 9.45
CA ALA A 4 36.52 -35.78 9.24
C ALA A 4 36.88 -34.40 9.82
N GLN A 5 36.88 -33.36 8.97
CA GLN A 5 37.02 -31.99 9.43
C GLN A 5 35.83 -31.60 10.32
N PRO A 6 36.06 -30.97 11.49
CA PRO A 6 34.97 -30.46 12.31
C PRO A 6 34.27 -29.31 11.60
N GLY A 7 32.97 -29.47 11.33
CA GLY A 7 32.13 -28.46 10.71
C GLY A 7 32.15 -27.14 11.49
N ALA A 8 32.13 -26.03 10.76
CA ALA A 8 32.22 -24.69 11.33
C ALA A 8 31.12 -24.47 12.41
N PRO A 9 31.43 -23.85 13.56
CA PRO A 9 30.50 -23.70 14.69
C PRO A 9 29.22 -22.91 14.37
N GLY A 10 29.15 -22.22 13.23
CA GLY A 10 27.95 -21.54 12.74
C GLY A 10 26.88 -22.44 12.09
N GLN A 11 27.24 -23.64 11.62
CA GLN A 11 26.27 -24.55 10.97
C GLN A 11 25.42 -25.32 11.99
N ALA A 12 25.97 -25.59 13.19
CA ALA A 12 25.26 -26.29 14.26
C ALA A 12 24.19 -25.43 14.97
N ALA A 13 24.30 -24.09 14.90
CA ALA A 13 23.29 -23.19 15.47
C ALA A 13 22.04 -23.04 14.57
N LEU A 14 22.18 -23.31 13.27
CA LEU A 14 21.08 -23.24 12.30
C LEU A 14 20.26 -24.54 12.21
N SER A 15 20.75 -25.64 12.79
CA SER A 15 20.07 -26.95 12.79
C SER A 15 19.09 -27.15 13.95
N HIS A 16 18.96 -26.17 14.86
CA HIS A 16 18.12 -26.31 16.07
C HIS A 16 16.65 -25.89 15.89
N PHE A 17 16.32 -25.27 14.76
CA PHE A 17 14.94 -25.04 14.35
C PHE A 17 14.61 -26.06 13.27
N GLY A 18 13.67 -27.00 13.55
CA GLY A 18 13.05 -27.78 12.48
C GLY A 18 12.60 -26.85 11.35
N SER A 19 12.59 -27.34 10.11
CA SER A 19 12.33 -26.53 8.91
C SER A 19 11.15 -25.57 9.14
N ILE A 20 11.42 -24.26 9.21
CA ILE A 20 10.39 -23.25 9.43
C ILE A 20 9.52 -23.21 8.18
N ASP A 21 8.26 -23.63 8.32
CA ASP A 21 7.26 -23.56 7.26
C ASP A 21 6.46 -22.24 7.37
N PRO A 22 6.56 -21.34 6.37
CA PRO A 22 5.76 -20.12 6.33
C PRO A 22 4.25 -20.34 6.31
N ASP A 23 3.80 -21.56 5.99
CA ASP A 23 2.39 -21.95 5.92
C ASP A 23 1.88 -22.65 7.20
N ASP A 24 2.77 -22.92 8.17
CA ASP A 24 2.42 -23.38 9.52
C ASP A 24 2.90 -22.38 10.60
N PRO A 25 2.24 -21.23 10.74
CA PRO A 25 2.70 -20.16 11.61
C PRO A 25 2.46 -20.45 13.10
N PRO A 26 3.28 -19.94 14.03
CA PRO A 26 3.05 -20.11 15.47
C PRO A 26 1.82 -19.35 16.01
N TRP A 27 1.13 -18.54 15.19
CA TRP A 27 -0.06 -17.77 15.58
C TRP A 27 -1.34 -18.31 14.94
N GLY A 28 -2.46 -18.24 15.66
CA GLY A 28 -3.78 -18.63 15.15
C GLY A 28 -4.54 -17.51 14.44
N VAL A 29 -5.71 -17.84 13.90
CA VAL A 29 -6.64 -16.93 13.21
C VAL A 29 -6.97 -15.69 14.05
N MET A 30 -7.27 -15.87 15.34
CA MET A 30 -7.59 -14.75 16.24
C MET A 30 -6.47 -13.71 16.31
N HIS A 31 -5.21 -14.14 16.47
CA HIS A 31 -4.07 -13.23 16.52
C HIS A 31 -3.87 -12.52 15.18
N ALA A 32 -4.04 -13.22 14.06
CA ALA A 32 -3.91 -12.64 12.74
C ALA A 32 -4.97 -11.55 12.48
N VAL A 33 -6.23 -11.82 12.85
CA VAL A 33 -7.32 -10.84 12.75
C VAL A 33 -7.08 -9.66 13.70
N LEU A 34 -6.58 -9.89 14.92
CA LEU A 34 -6.24 -8.81 15.84
C LEU A 34 -5.14 -7.89 15.29
N VAL A 35 -4.09 -8.46 14.68
CA VAL A 35 -3.05 -7.65 14.00
C VAL A 35 -3.68 -6.77 12.93
N TRP A 36 -4.57 -7.33 12.10
CA TRP A 36 -5.26 -6.58 11.07
C TRP A 36 -6.17 -5.47 11.64
N VAL A 37 -7.03 -5.79 12.62
CA VAL A 37 -7.92 -4.80 13.27
C VAL A 37 -7.11 -3.67 13.91
N ILE A 38 -6.04 -3.99 14.62
CA ILE A 38 -5.17 -2.98 15.25
C ILE A 38 -4.50 -2.13 14.16
N SER A 39 -4.02 -2.71 13.06
CA SER A 39 -3.42 -1.94 11.96
C SER A 39 -4.41 -0.96 11.32
N VAL A 40 -5.66 -1.36 11.10
CA VAL A 40 -6.73 -0.50 10.58
C VAL A 40 -7.08 0.60 11.59
N ALA A 41 -7.15 0.25 12.88
CA ALA A 41 -7.38 1.23 13.94
C ALA A 41 -6.24 2.27 14.00
N LEU A 42 -4.98 1.85 13.88
CA LEU A 42 -3.84 2.78 13.84
C LEU A 42 -3.92 3.72 12.62
N LEU A 43 -4.31 3.21 11.45
CA LEU A 43 -4.51 4.03 10.24
C LEU A 43 -5.61 5.08 10.40
N LEU A 44 -6.59 4.85 11.28
CA LEU A 44 -7.61 5.85 11.61
C LEU A 44 -7.13 6.82 12.69
N PHE A 45 -6.67 6.30 13.83
CA PHE A 45 -6.47 7.11 15.03
C PHE A 45 -5.15 7.88 15.04
N VAL A 46 -4.06 7.37 14.45
CA VAL A 46 -2.77 8.07 14.46
C VAL A 46 -2.82 9.34 13.59
N PRO A 47 -3.32 9.32 12.34
CA PRO A 47 -3.52 10.55 11.56
C PRO A 47 -4.45 11.56 12.23
N LEU A 48 -5.54 11.10 12.86
CA LEU A 48 -6.43 11.98 13.61
C LEU A 48 -5.71 12.64 14.79
N ALA A 49 -4.99 11.86 15.60
CA ALA A 49 -4.25 12.37 16.74
C ALA A 49 -3.16 13.37 16.30
N ALA A 50 -2.43 13.07 15.23
CA ALA A 50 -1.40 13.96 14.66
C ALA A 50 -1.98 15.28 14.14
N SER A 51 -3.26 15.28 13.74
CA SER A 51 -3.96 16.44 13.21
C SER A 51 -4.47 17.39 14.29
N ILE A 52 -4.70 16.91 15.52
CA ILE A 52 -5.28 17.69 16.63
C ILE A 52 -4.50 19.00 16.91
N PRO A 53 -3.16 19.00 17.08
CA PRO A 53 -2.43 20.23 17.39
C PRO A 53 -2.61 21.31 16.33
N TYR A 54 -2.66 20.92 15.05
CA TYR A 54 -2.86 21.87 13.95
C TYR A 54 -4.27 22.44 13.92
N VAL A 55 -5.28 21.60 14.13
CA VAL A 55 -6.68 22.05 14.24
C VAL A 55 -6.85 23.00 15.42
N LEU A 56 -6.28 22.68 16.58
CA LEU A 56 -6.31 23.57 17.75
C LEU A 56 -5.62 24.90 17.47
N TYR A 57 -4.48 24.90 16.78
CA TYR A 57 -3.81 26.13 16.36
C TYR A 57 -4.69 26.99 15.43
N ARG A 58 -5.31 26.39 14.40
CA ARG A 58 -6.23 27.07 13.47
C ARG A 58 -7.42 27.70 14.22
N VAL A 59 -8.05 26.96 15.11
CA VAL A 59 -9.26 27.40 15.80
C VAL A 59 -8.96 28.38 16.93
N LEU A 60 -8.02 28.06 17.80
CA LEU A 60 -7.76 28.83 19.03
C LEU A 60 -6.88 30.05 18.78
N ILE A 61 -5.93 29.97 17.84
CA ILE A 61 -4.96 31.05 17.59
C ILE A 61 -5.35 31.87 16.37
N GLN A 62 -5.80 31.24 15.28
CA GLN A 62 -6.23 31.97 14.08
C GLN A 62 -7.73 32.30 14.06
N GLY A 63 -8.51 31.77 15.00
CA GLY A 63 -9.93 32.12 15.18
C GLY A 63 -10.87 31.61 14.09
N SER A 64 -10.46 30.64 13.25
CA SER A 64 -11.33 30.11 12.19
C SER A 64 -11.17 28.60 12.01
N ALA A 65 -12.31 27.91 11.92
CA ALA A 65 -12.44 26.51 11.53
C ALA A 65 -12.76 26.34 10.02
N ASP A 66 -12.85 27.44 9.28
CA ASP A 66 -13.31 27.41 7.90
C ASP A 66 -12.30 26.72 7.00
N GLY A 67 -12.80 25.89 6.09
CA GLY A 67 -11.99 25.22 5.07
C GLY A 67 -10.98 24.19 5.61
N LEU A 68 -11.12 23.70 6.85
CA LEU A 68 -10.22 22.68 7.40
C LEU A 68 -10.13 21.43 6.51
N GLY A 69 -11.26 20.94 6.01
CA GLY A 69 -11.31 19.76 5.14
C GLY A 69 -10.57 19.90 3.81
N THR A 70 -10.25 21.13 3.40
CA THR A 70 -9.52 21.45 2.17
C THR A 70 -8.16 22.10 2.44
N ASP A 71 -7.75 22.23 3.71
CA ASP A 71 -6.47 22.84 4.08
C ASP A 71 -5.31 21.91 3.68
N PRO A 72 -4.43 22.34 2.76
CA PRO A 72 -3.33 21.50 2.30
C PRO A 72 -2.34 21.07 3.40
N ASN A 73 -2.18 21.87 4.45
CA ASN A 73 -1.30 21.52 5.57
C ASN A 73 -1.92 20.44 6.45
N LEU A 74 -3.22 20.55 6.75
CA LEU A 74 -3.93 19.54 7.53
C LEU A 74 -3.96 18.21 6.77
N ILE A 75 -4.26 18.25 5.47
CA ILE A 75 -4.21 17.08 4.60
C ILE A 75 -2.80 16.48 4.61
N PHE A 76 -1.75 17.29 4.42
CA PHE A 76 -0.37 16.80 4.46
C PHE A 76 -0.02 16.14 5.81
N ILE A 77 -0.40 16.75 6.94
CA ILE A 77 -0.19 16.19 8.28
C ILE A 77 -0.88 14.83 8.42
N SER A 78 -2.14 14.71 7.98
CA SER A 78 -2.86 13.44 8.04
C SER A 78 -2.20 12.34 7.19
N ILE A 79 -1.68 12.70 6.01
CA ILE A 79 -1.00 11.75 5.12
C ILE A 79 0.36 11.33 5.69
N ILE A 80 1.20 12.27 6.12
CA ILE A 80 2.54 11.94 6.62
C ILE A 80 2.47 11.17 7.95
N ALA A 81 1.40 11.32 8.73
CA ALA A 81 1.13 10.53 9.94
C ALA A 81 0.85 9.03 9.67
N VAL A 82 0.68 8.63 8.41
CA VAL A 82 0.68 7.21 8.03
C VAL A 82 2.07 6.58 8.24
N LEU A 83 3.16 7.33 8.16
CA LEU A 83 4.50 6.80 8.37
C LEU A 83 4.71 6.23 9.80
N PRO A 84 4.44 6.96 10.90
CA PRO A 84 4.50 6.36 12.23
C PRO A 84 3.51 5.21 12.41
N THR A 85 2.35 5.25 11.73
CA THR A 85 1.40 4.12 11.71
C THR A 85 2.03 2.85 11.13
N HIS A 86 2.72 2.96 10.00
CA HIS A 86 3.43 1.84 9.37
C HIS A 86 4.54 1.29 10.26
N ILE A 87 5.27 2.15 10.98
CA ILE A 87 6.28 1.73 11.95
C ILE A 87 5.65 0.93 13.10
N LEU A 88 4.60 1.46 13.74
CA LEU A 88 3.89 0.78 14.83
C LEU A 88 3.32 -0.56 14.38
N THR A 89 2.73 -0.59 13.18
CA THR A 89 2.18 -1.80 12.58
C THR A 89 3.26 -2.85 12.31
N PHE A 90 4.41 -2.43 11.77
CA PHE A 90 5.56 -3.30 11.59
C PHE A 90 6.05 -3.90 12.92
N LEU A 91 6.10 -3.11 14.01
CA LEU A 91 6.49 -3.60 15.33
C LEU A 91 5.53 -4.68 15.87
N ILE A 92 4.22 -4.49 15.66
CA ILE A 92 3.20 -5.48 16.02
C ILE A 92 3.39 -6.76 15.22
N VAL A 93 3.55 -6.64 13.89
CA VAL A 93 3.79 -7.80 13.02
C VAL A 93 5.07 -8.52 13.43
N TRP A 94 6.16 -7.78 13.67
CA TRP A 94 7.43 -8.33 14.13
C TRP A 94 7.27 -9.12 15.43
N PHE A 95 6.54 -8.58 16.41
CA PHE A 95 6.30 -9.26 17.69
C PHE A 95 5.54 -10.58 17.53
N VAL A 96 4.50 -10.59 16.68
CA VAL A 96 3.69 -11.79 16.41
C VAL A 96 4.47 -12.81 15.59
N VAL A 97 5.12 -12.38 14.51
CA VAL A 97 5.85 -13.26 13.58
C VAL A 97 7.04 -13.93 14.26
N THR A 98 7.80 -13.18 15.05
CA THR A 98 8.95 -13.73 15.77
C THR A 98 8.55 -14.53 17.01
N ASN A 99 7.26 -14.62 17.35
CA ASN A 99 6.79 -15.17 18.62
C ASN A 99 7.57 -14.58 19.82
N ARG A 100 7.61 -13.24 19.89
CA ARG A 100 8.37 -12.47 20.90
C ARG A 100 9.89 -12.69 20.81
N GLY A 101 10.45 -12.70 19.60
CA GLY A 101 11.90 -12.83 19.35
C GLY A 101 12.45 -14.26 19.33
N ARG A 102 11.59 -15.29 19.41
CA ARG A 102 11.99 -16.71 19.43
C ARG A 102 12.21 -17.32 18.04
N ARG A 103 11.71 -16.68 16.98
CA ARG A 103 11.85 -17.15 15.59
C ARG A 103 12.45 -16.07 14.70
N PRO A 104 13.28 -16.44 13.70
CA PRO A 104 13.81 -15.50 12.72
C PRO A 104 12.68 -14.94 11.84
N PHE A 105 12.53 -13.62 11.82
CA PHE A 105 11.43 -12.91 11.14
C PHE A 105 11.33 -13.25 9.65
N TRP A 106 12.42 -13.07 8.90
CA TRP A 106 12.44 -13.24 7.44
C TRP A 106 12.18 -14.69 7.01
N GLN A 107 12.73 -15.66 7.73
CA GLN A 107 12.51 -17.08 7.43
C GLN A 107 11.07 -17.49 7.75
N THR A 108 10.50 -16.99 8.86
CA THR A 108 9.12 -17.27 9.26
C THR A 108 8.10 -16.77 8.25
N LEU A 109 8.41 -15.71 7.52
CA LEU A 109 7.54 -15.17 6.47
C LEU A 109 7.82 -15.77 5.08
N GLY A 110 8.84 -16.60 4.93
CA GLY A 110 9.27 -17.07 3.61
C GLY A 110 9.77 -15.93 2.72
N TRP A 111 10.55 -14.99 3.28
CA TRP A 111 11.15 -13.88 2.55
C TRP A 111 12.34 -14.35 1.70
N SER A 112 12.05 -15.06 0.61
CA SER A 112 13.05 -15.54 -0.34
C SER A 112 12.43 -15.77 -1.71
N TRP A 113 13.26 -15.88 -2.75
CA TRP A 113 12.81 -16.28 -4.07
C TRP A 113 12.59 -17.80 -4.11
N PRO A 114 11.47 -18.29 -4.68
CA PRO A 114 11.33 -19.70 -5.03
C PRO A 114 12.16 -20.02 -6.29
N GLU A 115 12.62 -21.27 -6.42
CA GLU A 115 13.47 -21.71 -7.54
C GLU A 115 12.78 -21.56 -8.90
N THR A 116 11.47 -21.76 -8.95
CA THR A 116 10.67 -21.75 -10.18
C THR A 116 10.08 -20.38 -10.53
N PHE A 117 10.17 -19.38 -9.63
CA PHE A 117 9.49 -18.10 -9.81
C PHE A 117 10.38 -16.93 -9.35
N GLY A 118 11.29 -16.52 -10.24
CA GLY A 118 12.26 -15.45 -10.01
C GLY A 118 11.76 -14.03 -10.31
N PRO A 119 12.63 -13.02 -10.15
CA PRO A 119 12.26 -11.60 -10.22
C PRO A 119 11.67 -11.16 -11.56
N TRP A 120 12.16 -11.68 -12.69
CA TRP A 120 11.67 -11.25 -14.01
C TRP A 120 10.23 -11.68 -14.30
N ARG A 121 9.82 -12.87 -13.85
CA ARG A 121 8.42 -13.33 -13.95
C ARG A 121 7.51 -12.47 -13.07
N THR A 122 7.98 -12.13 -11.87
CA THR A 122 7.29 -11.23 -10.94
C THR A 122 7.06 -9.85 -11.55
N ILE A 123 8.10 -9.24 -12.12
CA ILE A 123 8.02 -7.93 -12.79
C ILE A 123 7.10 -8.02 -14.02
N GLY A 124 7.23 -9.07 -14.83
CA GLY A 124 6.36 -9.30 -15.99
C GLY A 124 4.88 -9.38 -15.61
N LEU A 125 4.54 -10.10 -14.54
CA LEU A 125 3.17 -10.14 -14.02
C LEU A 125 2.70 -8.78 -13.47
N ALA A 126 3.56 -8.04 -12.77
CA ALA A 126 3.23 -6.68 -12.30
C ALA A 126 2.89 -5.76 -13.47
N ILE A 127 3.69 -5.79 -14.55
CA ILE A 127 3.46 -5.01 -15.77
C ILE A 127 2.18 -5.45 -16.47
N ALA A 128 1.94 -6.76 -16.61
CA ALA A 128 0.70 -7.28 -17.20
C ALA A 128 -0.53 -6.83 -16.42
N LEU A 129 -0.47 -6.86 -15.08
CA LEU A 129 -1.52 -6.34 -14.21
C LEU A 129 -1.73 -4.84 -14.38
N LEU A 130 -0.66 -4.04 -14.54
CA LEU A 130 -0.78 -2.61 -14.80
C LEU A 130 -1.50 -2.33 -16.12
N PHE A 131 -1.12 -3.01 -17.19
CA PHE A 131 -1.79 -2.87 -18.49
C PHE A 131 -3.27 -3.28 -18.42
N LEU A 132 -3.55 -4.43 -17.81
CA LEU A 132 -4.92 -4.90 -17.64
C LEU A 132 -5.73 -3.95 -16.75
N GLY A 133 -5.12 -3.43 -15.68
CA GLY A 133 -5.74 -2.45 -14.79
C GLY A 133 -6.08 -1.16 -15.52
N GLY A 134 -5.16 -0.63 -16.31
CA GLY A 134 -5.39 0.54 -17.15
C GLY A 134 -6.48 0.32 -18.20
N LEU A 135 -6.56 -0.87 -18.80
CA LEU A 135 -7.65 -1.23 -19.71
C LEU A 135 -9.00 -1.28 -18.99
N ILE A 136 -9.06 -1.89 -17.81
CA ILE A 136 -10.29 -1.99 -17.01
C ILE A 136 -10.79 -0.59 -16.63
N THR A 137 -9.92 0.27 -16.10
CA THR A 137 -10.31 1.63 -15.72
C THR A 137 -10.72 2.47 -16.92
N HIS A 138 -10.08 2.27 -18.07
CA HIS A 138 -10.48 2.92 -19.32
C HIS A 138 -11.87 2.49 -19.80
N LEU A 139 -12.20 1.19 -19.72
CA LEU A 139 -13.47 0.65 -20.18
C LEU A 139 -14.63 0.93 -19.23
N LEU A 140 -14.40 0.84 -17.92
CA LEU A 140 -15.43 1.08 -16.90
C LEU A 140 -15.63 2.57 -16.61
N GLY A 141 -14.68 3.42 -17.02
CA GLY A 141 -14.67 4.83 -16.69
C GLY A 141 -14.50 5.06 -15.19
N GLY A 142 -14.66 6.32 -14.80
CA GLY A 142 -14.64 6.73 -13.40
C GLY A 142 -14.22 8.18 -13.25
N ASP A 143 -14.85 8.87 -12.31
CA ASP A 143 -14.47 10.23 -11.95
C ASP A 143 -13.19 10.22 -11.10
N ASP A 144 -12.63 11.42 -10.92
CA ASP A 144 -11.58 11.65 -9.92
C ASP A 144 -12.04 11.10 -8.55
N THR A 145 -11.16 10.36 -7.90
CA THR A 145 -11.38 9.75 -6.59
C THR A 145 -11.12 10.76 -5.47
N GLN A 146 -11.55 10.47 -4.24
CA GLN A 146 -11.16 11.29 -3.08
C GLN A 146 -9.63 11.35 -2.92
N MET A 147 -8.94 10.26 -3.24
CA MET A 147 -7.49 10.21 -3.23
C MET A 147 -6.88 11.16 -4.27
N ASP A 148 -7.49 11.32 -5.45
CA ASP A 148 -7.03 12.28 -6.46
C ASP A 148 -7.13 13.72 -5.94
N LEU A 149 -8.21 14.08 -5.24
CA LEU A 149 -8.37 15.39 -4.62
C LEU A 149 -7.30 15.64 -3.55
N ILE A 150 -7.04 14.67 -2.69
CA ILE A 150 -5.99 14.72 -1.66
C ILE A 150 -4.63 14.94 -2.31
N ILE A 151 -4.29 14.18 -3.36
CA ILE A 151 -3.01 14.29 -4.04
C ILE A 151 -2.86 15.64 -4.76
N LYS A 152 -3.95 16.15 -5.35
CA LYS A 152 -3.95 17.46 -6.03
C LYS A 152 -3.90 18.65 -5.05
N SER A 153 -4.09 18.44 -3.75
CA SER A 153 -4.09 19.52 -2.74
C SER A 153 -2.77 20.26 -2.59
N SER A 154 -1.63 19.56 -2.67
CA SER A 154 -0.29 20.18 -2.65
C SER A 154 0.79 19.27 -3.21
N LEU A 155 1.91 19.85 -3.65
CA LEU A 155 3.09 19.08 -4.06
C LEU A 155 3.62 18.19 -2.94
N LYS A 156 3.67 18.70 -1.70
CA LYS A 156 4.17 17.93 -0.54
C LYS A 156 3.29 16.71 -0.28
N THR A 157 1.96 16.87 -0.34
CA THR A 157 1.00 15.78 -0.20
C THR A 157 1.18 14.75 -1.32
N ARG A 158 1.35 15.20 -2.56
CA ARG A 158 1.62 14.31 -3.70
C ARG A 158 2.87 13.46 -3.49
N PHE A 159 4.00 14.08 -3.14
CA PHE A 159 5.25 13.35 -2.89
C PHE A 159 5.14 12.41 -1.69
N ALA A 160 4.51 12.85 -0.60
CA ALA A 160 4.29 12.00 0.58
C ALA A 160 3.42 10.78 0.23
N THR A 161 2.31 10.99 -0.48
CA THR A 161 1.41 9.92 -0.92
C THR A 161 2.13 8.95 -1.85
N ALA A 162 2.88 9.45 -2.83
CA ALA A 162 3.66 8.63 -3.76
C ALA A 162 4.69 7.76 -3.02
N PHE A 163 5.42 8.34 -2.06
CA PHE A 163 6.37 7.59 -1.23
C PHE A 163 5.68 6.53 -0.37
N LEU A 164 4.60 6.90 0.31
CA LEU A 164 3.85 5.98 1.17
C LEU A 164 3.26 4.82 0.36
N ALA A 165 2.59 5.12 -0.75
CA ALA A 165 1.91 4.14 -1.61
C ALA A 165 2.89 3.23 -2.36
N ALA A 166 4.07 3.71 -2.74
CA ALA A 166 5.07 2.89 -3.43
C ALA A 166 5.96 2.11 -2.47
N ALA A 167 6.45 2.71 -1.38
CA ALA A 167 7.47 2.10 -0.54
C ALA A 167 6.88 1.43 0.70
N THR A 168 6.36 2.23 1.64
CA THR A 168 6.02 1.71 2.98
C THR A 168 4.70 0.93 3.01
N GLY A 169 3.73 1.31 2.18
CA GLY A 169 2.42 0.67 2.05
C GLY A 169 2.55 -0.78 1.61
N PRO A 170 3.12 -1.07 0.42
CA PRO A 170 3.30 -2.44 -0.06
C PRO A 170 4.07 -3.32 0.93
N PHE A 171 5.08 -2.76 1.61
CA PHE A 171 5.81 -3.49 2.64
C PHE A 171 4.90 -3.91 3.79
N VAL A 172 4.21 -2.97 4.45
CA VAL A 172 3.35 -3.27 5.60
C VAL A 172 2.14 -4.11 5.21
N GLU A 173 1.53 -3.83 4.07
CA GLU A 173 0.39 -4.58 3.55
C GLU A 173 0.75 -6.03 3.28
N GLU A 174 1.85 -6.33 2.58
CA GLU A 174 2.24 -7.72 2.33
C GLU A 174 2.52 -8.48 3.63
N LEU A 175 3.17 -7.83 4.60
CA LEU A 175 3.42 -8.41 5.91
C LEU A 175 2.13 -8.82 6.62
N ILE A 176 1.09 -7.98 6.60
CA ILE A 176 -0.19 -8.27 7.25
C ILE A 176 -0.98 -9.31 6.45
N TYR A 177 -1.22 -9.04 5.16
CA TYR A 177 -2.17 -9.80 4.37
C TYR A 177 -1.63 -11.16 3.95
N ARG A 178 -0.38 -11.22 3.46
CA ARG A 178 0.22 -12.45 2.90
C ARG A 178 1.18 -13.11 3.89
N GLY A 179 1.76 -12.32 4.79
CA GLY A 179 2.58 -12.82 5.90
C GLY A 179 1.75 -13.40 7.03
N VAL A 180 0.88 -12.59 7.64
CA VAL A 180 0.17 -12.94 8.88
C VAL A 180 -1.21 -13.59 8.64
N LEU A 181 -2.09 -12.91 7.90
CA LEU A 181 -3.47 -13.35 7.67
C LEU A 181 -3.52 -14.61 6.81
N TYR A 182 -2.86 -14.59 5.65
CA TYR A 182 -2.85 -15.73 4.72
C TYR A 182 -2.37 -17.02 5.39
N ALA A 183 -1.24 -16.98 6.08
CA ALA A 183 -0.68 -18.15 6.75
C ALA A 183 -1.66 -18.74 7.79
N ALA A 184 -2.31 -17.87 8.58
CA ALA A 184 -3.28 -18.31 9.58
C ALA A 184 -4.56 -18.88 8.95
N PHE A 185 -5.09 -18.24 7.91
CA PHE A 185 -6.29 -18.71 7.21
C PHE A 185 -6.03 -19.98 6.41
N GLN A 186 -4.90 -20.08 5.69
CA GLN A 186 -4.58 -21.28 4.92
C GLN A 186 -4.54 -22.51 5.83
N ARG A 187 -3.89 -22.41 6.99
CA ARG A 187 -3.86 -23.51 7.95
C ARG A 187 -5.25 -23.89 8.48
N ALA A 188 -6.13 -22.91 8.67
CA ALA A 188 -7.44 -23.13 9.27
C ALA A 188 -8.51 -23.63 8.27
N VAL A 189 -8.52 -23.10 7.04
CA VAL A 189 -9.61 -23.30 6.07
C VAL A 189 -9.12 -23.70 4.66
N GLY A 190 -7.81 -23.87 4.47
CA GLY A 190 -7.21 -24.24 3.19
C GLY A 190 -6.96 -23.07 2.24
N MET A 191 -6.19 -23.35 1.18
CA MET A 191 -5.68 -22.36 0.23
C MET A 191 -6.80 -21.54 -0.44
N ALA A 192 -7.84 -22.20 -0.95
CA ALA A 192 -8.89 -21.54 -1.73
C ALA A 192 -9.63 -20.47 -0.91
N TRP A 193 -10.07 -20.83 0.30
CA TRP A 193 -10.76 -19.90 1.19
C TRP A 193 -9.83 -18.83 1.74
N ALA A 194 -8.56 -19.16 2.01
CA ALA A 194 -7.58 -18.16 2.43
C ALA A 194 -7.38 -17.06 1.37
N VAL A 195 -7.30 -17.43 0.08
CA VAL A 195 -7.22 -16.46 -1.02
C VAL A 195 -8.44 -15.54 -1.02
N VAL A 196 -9.65 -16.10 -0.95
CA VAL A 196 -10.90 -15.32 -0.94
C VAL A 196 -10.96 -14.36 0.25
N LEU A 197 -10.69 -14.86 1.46
CA LEU A 197 -10.77 -14.06 2.69
C LEU A 197 -9.74 -12.94 2.73
N VAL A 198 -8.47 -13.23 2.41
CA VAL A 198 -7.41 -12.21 2.38
C VAL A 198 -7.73 -11.15 1.33
N SER A 199 -8.18 -11.56 0.13
CA SER A 199 -8.51 -10.62 -0.92
C SER A 199 -9.73 -9.76 -0.59
N ALA A 200 -10.76 -10.34 0.03
CA ALA A 200 -11.93 -9.59 0.49
C ALA A 200 -11.57 -8.56 1.57
N LEU A 201 -10.76 -8.92 2.56
CA LEU A 201 -10.31 -7.98 3.60
C LEU A 201 -9.47 -6.84 3.00
N PHE A 202 -8.54 -7.17 2.09
CA PHE A 202 -7.71 -6.19 1.42
C PHE A 202 -8.53 -5.21 0.58
N THR A 203 -9.43 -5.71 -0.27
CA THR A 203 -10.29 -4.85 -1.09
C THR A 203 -11.24 -4.03 -0.23
N GLY A 204 -11.81 -4.64 0.83
CA GLY A 204 -12.79 -4.00 1.70
C GLY A 204 -12.31 -2.69 2.33
N VAL A 205 -11.07 -2.65 2.83
CA VAL A 205 -10.52 -1.40 3.42
C VAL A 205 -10.32 -0.29 2.38
N HIS A 206 -10.15 -0.65 1.11
CA HIS A 206 -9.97 0.31 0.02
C HIS A 206 -11.30 0.82 -0.57
N VAL A 207 -12.42 0.14 -0.32
CA VAL A 207 -13.73 0.59 -0.83
C VAL A 207 -14.05 2.00 -0.36
N LEU A 208 -13.77 2.35 0.90
CA LEU A 208 -14.05 3.69 1.43
C LEU A 208 -13.28 4.79 0.70
N GLN A 209 -12.06 4.50 0.23
CA GLN A 209 -11.20 5.44 -0.47
C GLN A 209 -11.61 5.64 -1.95
N TYR A 210 -12.22 4.61 -2.55
CA TYR A 210 -12.46 4.52 -3.99
C TYR A 210 -13.93 4.22 -4.35
N TYR A 211 -14.87 4.44 -3.43
CA TYR A 211 -16.28 4.01 -3.60
C TYR A 211 -16.96 4.57 -4.87
N ASN A 212 -16.50 5.72 -5.36
CA ASN A 212 -17.00 6.36 -6.57
C ASN A 212 -16.35 5.84 -7.87
N ASN A 213 -15.38 4.93 -7.78
CA ASN A 213 -14.65 4.39 -8.92
C ASN A 213 -14.55 2.86 -8.85
N LEU A 214 -15.58 2.20 -9.37
CA LEU A 214 -15.67 0.73 -9.41
C LEU A 214 -14.54 0.09 -10.22
N GLY A 215 -14.04 0.76 -11.26
CA GLY A 215 -12.90 0.30 -12.04
C GLY A 215 -11.66 0.14 -11.16
N VAL A 216 -11.33 1.16 -10.38
CA VAL A 216 -10.20 1.11 -9.43
C VAL A 216 -10.41 0.03 -8.36
N ILE A 217 -11.62 -0.10 -7.79
CA ILE A 217 -11.91 -1.16 -6.82
C ILE A 217 -11.69 -2.55 -7.42
N PHE A 218 -12.13 -2.78 -8.65
CA PHE A 218 -11.92 -4.05 -9.34
C PHE A 218 -10.43 -4.33 -9.59
N VAL A 219 -9.66 -3.32 -9.98
CA VAL A 219 -8.20 -3.44 -10.15
C VAL A 219 -7.50 -3.77 -8.83
N ILE A 220 -7.91 -3.14 -7.73
CA ILE A 220 -7.41 -3.44 -6.38
C ILE A 220 -7.73 -4.89 -5.98
N ALA A 221 -8.95 -5.36 -6.26
CA ALA A 221 -9.34 -6.75 -6.03
C ALA A 221 -8.51 -7.74 -6.87
N LEU A 222 -8.32 -7.44 -8.15
CA LEU A 222 -7.53 -8.27 -9.05
C LEU A 222 -6.05 -8.33 -8.64
N LEU A 223 -5.46 -7.19 -8.30
CA LEU A 223 -4.12 -7.13 -7.71
C LEU A 223 -4.06 -8.02 -6.47
N SER A 224 -5.03 -7.86 -5.57
CA SER A 224 -5.03 -8.59 -4.31
C SER A 224 -5.09 -10.10 -4.50
N VAL A 225 -6.00 -10.58 -5.36
CA VAL A 225 -6.12 -12.01 -5.70
C VAL A 225 -4.81 -12.52 -6.31
N THR A 226 -4.21 -11.77 -7.23
CA THR A 226 -2.97 -12.19 -7.89
C THR A 226 -1.81 -12.30 -6.91
N LEU A 227 -1.60 -11.29 -6.06
CA LEU A 227 -0.56 -11.29 -5.03
C LEU A 227 -0.74 -12.46 -4.04
N THR A 228 -1.98 -12.74 -3.64
CA THR A 228 -2.28 -13.83 -2.70
C THR A 228 -2.12 -15.20 -3.38
N LEU A 229 -2.50 -15.35 -4.65
CA LEU A 229 -2.24 -16.58 -5.41
C LEU A 229 -0.75 -16.83 -5.63
N VAL A 230 0.05 -15.79 -5.87
CA VAL A 230 1.50 -15.91 -5.96
C VAL A 230 2.07 -16.40 -4.63
N ARG A 231 1.66 -15.82 -3.49
CA ARG A 231 2.06 -16.29 -2.16
C ARG A 231 1.63 -17.74 -1.91
N ALA A 232 0.41 -18.09 -2.31
CA ALA A 232 -0.18 -19.42 -2.15
C ALA A 232 0.58 -20.51 -2.92
N ARG A 233 0.94 -20.21 -4.16
CA ARG A 233 1.58 -21.17 -5.07
C ARG A 233 3.07 -21.31 -4.82
N THR A 234 3.72 -20.25 -4.34
CA THR A 234 5.18 -20.24 -4.16
C THR A 234 5.62 -20.59 -2.75
N GLY A 235 4.74 -20.46 -1.75
CA GLY A 235 5.13 -20.56 -0.34
C GLY A 235 6.00 -19.39 0.14
N ARG A 236 6.21 -18.36 -0.71
CA ARG A 236 7.16 -17.26 -0.46
C ARG A 236 6.50 -15.90 -0.54
N LEU A 237 6.89 -14.99 0.36
CA LEU A 237 6.32 -13.64 0.44
C LEU A 237 7.02 -12.63 -0.49
N LEU A 238 8.31 -12.82 -0.73
CA LEU A 238 9.12 -11.86 -1.49
C LEU A 238 8.58 -11.58 -2.92
N PRO A 239 8.10 -12.58 -3.70
CA PRO A 239 7.51 -12.31 -5.01
C PRO A 239 6.28 -11.40 -4.95
N SER A 240 5.37 -11.61 -3.99
CA SER A 240 4.19 -10.76 -3.81
C SER A 240 4.60 -9.32 -3.45
N TYR A 241 5.56 -9.15 -2.54
CA TYR A 241 6.10 -7.82 -2.20
C TYR A 241 6.70 -7.10 -3.40
N VAL A 242 7.55 -7.76 -4.17
CA VAL A 242 8.19 -7.13 -5.34
C VAL A 242 7.15 -6.79 -6.41
N MET A 243 6.18 -7.66 -6.65
CA MET A 243 5.09 -7.39 -7.59
C MET A 243 4.29 -6.16 -7.19
N HIS A 244 3.91 -6.08 -5.91
CA HIS A 244 3.16 -4.96 -5.35
C HIS A 244 3.97 -3.66 -5.40
N LEU A 245 5.24 -3.71 -5.01
CA LEU A 245 6.18 -2.59 -5.09
C LEU A 245 6.32 -2.04 -6.52
N VAL A 246 6.42 -2.92 -7.52
CA VAL A 246 6.51 -2.50 -8.93
C VAL A 246 5.19 -1.91 -9.41
N PHE A 247 4.06 -2.56 -9.09
CA PHE A 247 2.72 -2.10 -9.46
C PHE A 247 2.43 -0.69 -8.90
N ASN A 248 2.68 -0.46 -7.62
CA ASN A 248 2.48 0.86 -7.02
C ASN A 248 3.59 1.85 -7.37
N GLY A 249 4.84 1.38 -7.52
CA GLY A 249 5.98 2.22 -7.85
C GLY A 249 5.82 2.91 -9.20
N ILE A 250 5.37 2.18 -10.23
CA ILE A 250 5.11 2.78 -11.55
C ILE A 250 3.98 3.81 -11.46
N GLN A 251 2.89 3.52 -10.74
CA GLN A 251 1.80 4.47 -10.55
C GLN A 251 2.25 5.72 -9.78
N ALA A 252 3.07 5.57 -8.74
CA ALA A 252 3.64 6.68 -8.00
C ALA A 252 4.57 7.56 -8.85
N LEU A 253 5.37 6.96 -9.73
CA LEU A 253 6.19 7.70 -10.70
C LEU A 253 5.32 8.49 -11.69
N ILE A 254 4.27 7.88 -12.22
CA ILE A 254 3.29 8.56 -13.09
C ILE A 254 2.66 9.74 -12.34
N LEU A 255 2.25 9.52 -11.09
CA LEU A 255 1.63 10.53 -10.24
C LEU A 255 2.54 11.76 -10.02
N ILE A 256 3.84 11.52 -9.80
CA ILE A 256 4.85 12.58 -9.66
C ILE A 256 5.10 13.29 -10.99
N ALA A 257 5.15 12.54 -12.10
CA ALA A 257 5.51 13.08 -13.41
C ALA A 257 4.37 13.84 -14.11
N GLN A 258 3.11 13.48 -13.86
CA GLN A 258 1.92 14.02 -14.52
C GLN A 258 1.88 15.57 -14.62
N PRO A 259 2.20 16.34 -13.56
CA PRO A 259 2.15 17.81 -13.61
C PRO A 259 3.23 18.42 -14.51
N PHE A 260 4.35 17.72 -14.70
CA PHE A 260 5.46 18.18 -15.54
C PHE A 260 5.28 17.77 -17.01
N ALA A 261 4.49 16.72 -17.26
CA ALA A 261 4.17 16.24 -18.60
C ALA A 261 3.03 17.03 -19.26
N GLN A 262 2.13 17.63 -18.47
CA GLN A 262 1.14 18.58 -18.96
C GLN A 262 1.87 19.88 -19.30
N LYS A 263 2.09 20.16 -20.59
CA LYS A 263 2.46 21.51 -21.02
C LYS A 263 1.43 22.47 -20.44
N PRO A 264 1.82 23.64 -19.88
CA PRO A 264 0.86 24.66 -19.55
C PRO A 264 0.04 24.89 -20.82
N THR A 265 -1.25 24.57 -20.77
CA THR A 265 -2.15 24.97 -21.82
C THR A 265 -1.99 26.49 -21.84
N PRO A 266 -1.58 27.12 -22.96
CA PRO A 266 -1.67 28.56 -23.01
C PRO A 266 -3.10 28.87 -22.63
N GLU A 267 -3.28 29.67 -21.57
CA GLU A 267 -4.60 30.14 -21.20
C GLU A 267 -5.28 30.54 -22.51
N LYS A 268 -6.47 30.01 -22.76
CA LYS A 268 -7.38 30.65 -23.71
C LYS A 268 -7.82 32.00 -23.11
N ASN A 269 -6.88 32.83 -22.66
CA ASN A 269 -6.94 34.28 -22.76
C ASN A 269 -6.85 34.56 -24.25
N SER A 270 -7.98 34.28 -24.90
CA SER A 270 -8.25 34.68 -26.23
C SER A 270 -7.94 36.18 -26.27
N ALA A 271 -6.86 36.55 -26.95
CA ALA A 271 -6.64 37.92 -27.38
C ALA A 271 -7.92 38.46 -28.04
N ILE A 272 -8.70 37.56 -28.66
CA ILE A 272 -10.06 37.74 -29.16
C ILE A 272 -11.08 38.10 -28.04
N GLY A 273 -11.11 37.43 -26.89
CA GLY A 273 -12.01 37.77 -25.77
C GLY A 273 -11.65 39.10 -25.10
N PHE A 274 -10.36 39.43 -25.03
CA PHE A 274 -9.93 40.76 -24.59
C PHE A 274 -10.31 41.84 -25.63
N LEU A 275 -10.15 41.57 -26.93
CA LEU A 275 -10.56 42.48 -28.01
C LEU A 275 -12.08 42.70 -28.03
N ILE A 276 -12.87 41.63 -27.91
CA ILE A 276 -14.33 41.68 -27.88
C ILE A 276 -14.80 42.45 -26.64
N GLY A 277 -14.18 42.21 -25.49
CA GLY A 277 -14.45 42.97 -24.27
C GLY A 277 -14.12 44.46 -24.42
N HIS A 278 -13.01 44.81 -25.08
CA HIS A 278 -12.61 46.20 -25.31
C HIS A 278 -13.52 46.93 -26.31
N ILE A 279 -13.90 46.27 -27.42
CA ILE A 279 -14.81 46.83 -28.44
C ILE A 279 -16.21 47.05 -27.86
N SER A 280 -16.71 46.13 -27.02
CA SER A 280 -18.02 46.29 -26.38
C SER A 280 -18.12 47.51 -25.46
N ARG A 281 -17.01 47.91 -24.81
CA ARG A 281 -16.95 49.09 -23.92
C ARG A 281 -16.77 50.41 -24.65
N LEU A 282 -16.41 50.38 -25.94
CA LEU A 282 -16.31 51.59 -26.78
C LEU A 282 -17.62 51.91 -27.51
N LEU A 283 -18.59 50.97 -27.50
CA LEU A 283 -19.88 51.08 -28.19
C LEU A 283 -21.08 51.28 -27.23
N THR A 284 -20.81 51.48 -25.94
CA THR A 284 -21.79 51.87 -24.90
C THR A 284 -21.33 53.16 -24.26
#